data_AF-X8GRL9-F1
#
_entry.id   AF-X8GRL9-F1
#
_cell.length_a   1.000
_cell.length_b   1.000
_cell.length_c   1.000
_cell.angle_alpha   90.00
_cell.angle_beta   90.00
_cell.angle_gamma   90.00
#
_symmetry.space_group_name_H-M   'P 1'
#
loop_
_entity.id
_entity.type
_entity.pdbx_description
1 polymer ?
#
loop_
_entity_poly.entity_id
_entity_poly.type
_entity_poly.pdbx_seq_one_letter_code
_entity_poly.pdbx_strand_id
1 'polypeptide(L)'
;MQYVESGAILLLTVFEYLSFFYTFFEKRRFRKKTIRDLPVTAALLVSFFLAITRCHRLSQLLIAGMILGAFCIYFFLIIDFKTFFQLFIVAFPILEIAGSLIRYICNIVGVRDDIGKTLLTLAIIVSMIWGLYVAKLKQMLPNSFILPLKFNCIYAMLLFVITVLYSFFTSFIEKNYTGHILWLGQILLVLGGIIILYSSFFIIYYINAKRRSDYERFVTEKYIEQQRIYFEQLLEKEKETRQYRHDTIAQLVQIQYYLEHQEIHTARSFTREMLDEITNISRQNIDIGNEIVNTMLNYYLAPLKARKYKINIKGFMKEELQVSGRDLCIIVSNLLKNAVEAVEVMNPDEGFIDIEIYSRQTTWYMKVINSTSNQQISATTKADTENHGFGLSNIRRSVEKYEGLFHTNIKDGVFTAEVWLRA
;
A
#
# COMPACT_ATOMS: atom_id res chain seq x y z
N MET A 1 -39.44 35.86 3.07
CA MET A 1 -39.44 34.52 2.44
C MET A 1 -38.11 34.17 1.78
N GLN A 2 -37.35 35.13 1.22
CA GLN A 2 -36.07 34.87 0.51
C GLN A 2 -35.00 34.06 1.27
N TYR A 3 -34.80 34.25 2.58
CA TYR A 3 -33.67 33.61 3.28
C TYR A 3 -33.83 32.10 3.53
N VAL A 4 -35.06 31.63 3.73
CA VAL A 4 -35.34 30.20 3.99
C VAL A 4 -35.10 29.38 2.73
N GLU A 5 -35.60 29.87 1.59
CA GLU A 5 -35.41 29.23 0.28
C GLU A 5 -33.94 29.26 -0.17
N SER A 6 -33.27 30.41 -0.03
CA SER A 6 -31.83 30.52 -0.30
C SER A 6 -31.00 29.57 0.56
N GLY A 7 -31.34 29.44 1.85
CA GLY A 7 -30.70 28.49 2.75
C GLY A 7 -30.94 27.03 2.36
N ALA A 8 -32.16 26.69 1.95
CA ALA A 8 -32.50 25.33 1.50
C ALA A 8 -31.75 24.95 0.22
N ILE A 9 -31.67 25.84 -0.77
CA ILE A 9 -30.89 25.63 -2.01
C ILE A 9 -29.43 25.37 -1.64
N LEU A 10 -28.83 26.25 -0.82
CA LEU A 10 -27.42 26.16 -0.49
C LEU A 10 -27.07 24.88 0.29
N LEU A 11 -27.92 24.47 1.23
CA LEU A 11 -27.78 23.19 1.94
C LEU A 11 -27.89 21.99 1.00
N LEU A 12 -28.89 21.99 0.12
CA LEU A 12 -29.10 20.89 -0.82
C LEU A 12 -27.96 20.78 -1.82
N THR A 13 -27.41 21.89 -2.32
CA THR A 13 -26.23 21.87 -3.19
C THR A 13 -25.02 21.31 -2.45
N VAL A 14 -24.73 21.75 -1.21
CA VAL A 14 -23.65 21.18 -0.40
C VAL A 14 -23.87 19.67 -0.19
N PHE A 15 -25.11 19.26 0.10
CA PHE A 15 -25.48 17.87 0.32
C PHE A 15 -25.40 17.02 -0.96
N GLU A 16 -25.71 17.58 -2.13
CA GLU A 16 -25.56 16.95 -3.44
C GLU A 16 -24.09 16.59 -3.70
N TYR A 17 -23.18 17.56 -3.57
CA TYR A 17 -21.75 17.29 -3.72
C TYR A 17 -21.24 16.29 -2.68
N LEU A 18 -21.63 16.42 -1.41
CA LEU A 18 -21.26 15.44 -0.38
C LEU A 18 -21.81 14.04 -0.69
N SER A 19 -23.05 13.93 -1.18
CA SER A 19 -23.68 12.67 -1.54
C SER A 19 -23.00 12.02 -2.74
N PHE A 20 -22.68 12.81 -3.77
CA PHE A 20 -21.94 12.34 -4.94
C PHE A 20 -20.57 11.80 -4.50
N PHE A 21 -19.82 12.60 -3.75
CA PHE A 21 -18.50 12.20 -3.27
C PHE A 21 -18.57 10.98 -2.34
N TYR A 22 -19.51 10.93 -1.41
CA TYR A 22 -19.64 9.79 -0.49
C TYR A 22 -20.08 8.49 -1.19
N THR A 23 -20.91 8.61 -2.24
CA THR A 23 -21.43 7.46 -2.98
C THR A 23 -20.40 6.89 -3.95
N PHE A 24 -19.71 7.77 -4.68
CA PHE A 24 -18.75 7.40 -5.71
C PHE A 24 -17.32 7.22 -5.18
N PHE A 25 -17.04 7.66 -3.95
CA PHE A 25 -15.80 7.37 -3.25
C PHE A 25 -16.00 6.24 -2.23
N GLU A 26 -15.00 5.37 -2.15
CA GLU A 26 -14.93 4.26 -1.19
C GLU A 26 -15.24 4.74 0.24
N LYS A 27 -15.86 3.88 1.06
CA LYS A 27 -16.27 4.11 2.46
C LYS A 27 -15.13 4.66 3.33
N ARG A 28 -14.75 5.92 3.16
CA ARG A 28 -13.73 6.56 3.96
C ARG A 28 -14.39 7.20 5.16
N ARG A 29 -13.78 6.92 6.31
CA ARG A 29 -14.23 7.35 7.62
C ARG A 29 -14.23 8.88 7.65
N PHE A 30 -15.30 9.46 8.19
CA PHE A 30 -15.29 10.86 8.58
C PHE A 30 -14.12 11.14 9.51
N ARG A 31 -13.41 12.24 9.26
CA ARG A 31 -12.30 12.66 10.11
C ARG A 31 -12.86 12.98 11.50
N LYS A 32 -12.34 12.31 12.55
CA LYS A 32 -12.66 12.69 13.94
C LYS A 32 -12.22 14.13 14.15
N LYS A 33 -13.19 14.99 14.50
CA LYS A 33 -12.95 16.41 14.74
C LYS A 33 -12.49 16.65 16.16
N THR A 34 -11.59 17.60 16.31
CA THR A 34 -10.99 18.00 17.60
C THR A 34 -11.25 19.49 17.84
N ILE A 35 -10.97 19.98 19.05
CA ILE A 35 -11.12 21.41 19.40
C ILE A 35 -10.34 22.32 18.44
N ARG A 36 -9.24 21.84 17.85
CA ARG A 36 -8.44 22.58 16.86
C ARG A 36 -9.18 22.85 15.54
N ASP A 37 -10.26 22.12 15.25
CA ASP A 37 -11.08 22.30 14.06
C ASP A 37 -12.18 23.36 14.24
N LEU A 38 -12.43 23.83 15.47
CA LEU A 38 -13.45 24.82 15.81
C LEU A 38 -13.39 26.12 14.98
N PRO A 39 -12.21 26.76 14.77
CA PRO A 39 -12.15 27.99 13.95
C PRO A 39 -12.55 27.73 12.50
N VAL A 40 -12.22 26.55 11.94
CA VAL A 40 -12.60 26.19 10.57
C VAL A 40 -14.11 25.94 10.48
N THR A 41 -14.71 25.28 11.48
CA THR A 41 -16.17 25.13 11.53
C THR A 41 -16.90 26.47 11.64
N ALA A 42 -16.38 27.39 12.46
CA ALA A 42 -16.93 28.74 12.58
C ALA A 42 -16.81 29.51 11.27
N ALA A 43 -15.66 29.43 10.58
CA ALA A 43 -15.48 30.06 9.28
C ALA A 43 -16.45 29.51 8.22
N LEU A 44 -16.69 28.19 8.19
CA LEU A 44 -17.68 27.59 7.29
C LEU A 44 -19.11 28.07 7.58
N LEU A 45 -19.49 28.14 8.85
CA LEU A 45 -20.81 28.64 9.26
C LEU A 45 -20.99 30.14 8.92
N VAL A 46 -19.96 30.96 9.12
CA VAL A 46 -19.97 32.37 8.73
C VAL A 46 -20.07 32.50 7.20
N SER A 47 -19.34 31.69 6.45
CA SER A 47 -19.37 31.69 4.98
C SER A 47 -20.74 31.28 4.43
N PHE A 48 -21.38 30.30 5.08
CA PHE A 48 -22.74 29.86 4.81
C PHE A 48 -23.75 31.00 5.08
N PHE A 49 -23.65 31.69 6.22
CA PHE A 49 -24.52 32.82 6.56
C PHE A 49 -24.32 34.03 5.62
N LEU A 50 -23.07 34.32 5.25
CA LEU A 50 -22.75 35.37 4.28
C LEU A 50 -23.32 35.04 2.90
N ALA A 51 -23.25 33.79 2.45
CA ALA A 51 -23.83 33.38 1.17
C ALA A 51 -25.35 33.59 1.14
N ILE A 52 -26.06 33.22 2.22
CA ILE A 52 -27.52 33.44 2.32
C ILE A 52 -27.90 34.92 2.31
N THR A 53 -27.09 35.76 2.97
CA THR A 53 -27.42 37.19 3.14
C THR A 53 -26.97 38.07 1.97
N ARG A 54 -25.91 37.69 1.25
CA ARG A 54 -25.31 38.49 0.16
C ARG A 54 -25.62 37.98 -1.24
N CYS A 55 -25.97 36.71 -1.42
CA CYS A 55 -26.33 36.19 -2.74
C CYS A 55 -27.81 36.46 -3.02
N HIS A 56 -28.09 37.30 -4.01
CA HIS A 56 -29.46 37.66 -4.41
C HIS A 56 -29.92 36.94 -5.68
N ARG A 57 -29.00 36.32 -6.43
CA ARG A 57 -29.29 35.56 -7.65
C ARG A 57 -29.12 34.07 -7.41
N LEU A 58 -29.99 33.26 -8.04
CA LEU A 58 -29.95 31.80 -7.99
C LEU A 58 -28.57 31.24 -8.40
N SER A 59 -27.97 31.79 -9.45
CA SER A 59 -26.64 31.38 -9.92
C SER A 59 -25.53 31.64 -8.88
N GLN A 60 -25.64 32.74 -8.12
CA GLN A 60 -24.69 33.03 -7.05
C GLN A 60 -24.81 32.03 -5.90
N LEU A 61 -26.04 31.63 -5.55
CA LEU A 61 -26.30 30.63 -4.52
C LEU A 61 -25.76 29.25 -4.90
N LEU A 62 -25.94 28.82 -6.15
CA LEU A 62 -25.41 27.55 -6.65
C LEU A 62 -23.88 27.52 -6.66
N ILE A 63 -23.24 28.59 -7.13
CA ILE A 63 -21.77 28.72 -7.11
C ILE A 63 -21.24 28.73 -5.67
N ALA A 64 -21.89 29.47 -4.77
CA ALA A 64 -21.52 29.49 -3.36
C ALA A 64 -21.68 28.10 -2.71
N GLY A 65 -22.78 27.41 -3.00
CA GLY A 65 -23.04 26.04 -2.55
C GLY A 65 -22.00 25.04 -3.06
N MET A 66 -21.59 25.14 -4.32
CA MET A 66 -20.52 24.32 -4.91
C MET A 66 -19.18 24.54 -4.19
N ILE A 67 -18.78 25.80 -3.99
CA ILE A 67 -17.53 26.15 -3.31
C ILE A 67 -17.55 25.65 -1.86
N LEU A 68 -18.64 25.89 -1.14
CA LEU A 68 -18.83 25.40 0.23
C LEU A 68 -18.85 23.87 0.29
N GLY A 69 -19.46 23.21 -0.68
CA GLY A 69 -19.46 21.75 -0.83
C GLY A 69 -18.03 21.22 -0.98
N ALA A 70 -17.22 21.86 -1.82
CA ALA A 70 -15.80 21.52 -2.01
C ALA A 70 -15.01 21.61 -0.70
N PHE A 71 -15.18 22.71 0.06
CA PHE A 71 -14.56 22.87 1.38
C PHE A 71 -15.09 21.85 2.40
N CYS A 72 -16.39 21.57 2.42
CA CYS A 72 -16.99 20.59 3.32
C CYS A 72 -16.43 19.18 3.04
N ILE A 73 -16.34 18.78 1.77
CA ILE A 73 -15.74 17.51 1.36
C ILE A 73 -14.31 17.40 1.88
N TYR A 74 -13.46 18.39 1.59
CA TYR A 74 -12.06 18.38 2.01
C TYR A 74 -11.91 18.43 3.54
N PHE A 75 -12.80 19.13 4.24
CA PHE A 75 -12.77 19.24 5.68
C PHE A 75 -13.25 17.95 6.38
N PHE A 76 -14.38 17.38 5.96
CA PHE A 76 -15.02 16.25 6.65
C PHE A 76 -14.45 14.89 6.26
N LEU A 77 -13.96 14.71 5.03
CA LEU A 77 -13.45 13.43 4.54
C LEU A 77 -11.92 13.33 4.65
N ILE A 78 -11.42 12.13 4.96
CA ILE A 78 -9.98 11.85 4.97
C ILE A 78 -9.51 11.59 3.54
N ILE A 79 -9.12 12.66 2.84
CA ILE A 79 -8.72 12.63 1.44
C ILE A 79 -7.45 13.46 1.21
N ASP A 80 -6.59 12.99 0.31
CA ASP A 80 -5.44 13.75 -0.18
C ASP A 80 -5.89 14.76 -1.25
N PHE A 81 -5.16 15.87 -1.36
CA PHE A 81 -5.53 16.96 -2.26
C PHE A 81 -5.61 16.52 -3.73
N LYS A 82 -4.73 15.62 -4.17
CA LYS A 82 -4.70 15.12 -5.54
C LYS A 82 -5.97 14.35 -5.88
N THR A 83 -6.39 13.41 -5.04
CA THR A 83 -7.62 12.64 -5.28
C THR A 83 -8.87 13.51 -5.15
N PHE A 84 -8.90 14.45 -4.20
CA PHE A 84 -9.99 15.44 -4.10
C PHE A 84 -10.15 16.23 -5.40
N PHE A 85 -9.05 16.79 -5.91
CA PHE A 85 -9.05 17.59 -7.14
C PHE A 85 -9.49 16.76 -8.36
N GLN A 86 -9.01 15.53 -8.48
CA GLN A 86 -9.39 14.65 -9.59
C GLN A 86 -10.89 14.38 -9.64
N LEU A 87 -11.50 14.10 -8.49
CA LEU A 87 -12.93 13.81 -8.42
C LEU A 87 -13.77 15.07 -8.65
N PHE A 88 -13.36 16.20 -8.07
CA PHE A 88 -14.14 17.43 -8.12
C PHE A 88 -14.31 17.97 -9.54
N ILE A 89 -13.25 17.93 -10.35
CA ILE A 89 -13.30 18.45 -11.72
C ILE A 89 -14.18 17.60 -12.63
N VAL A 90 -14.33 16.30 -12.35
CA VAL A 90 -15.27 15.43 -13.10
C VAL A 90 -16.69 15.51 -12.55
N ALA A 91 -16.86 15.63 -11.23
CA ALA A 91 -18.15 15.71 -10.58
C ALA A 91 -18.94 16.95 -11.02
N PHE A 92 -18.28 18.12 -11.10
CA PHE A 92 -18.92 19.38 -11.47
C PHE A 92 -19.70 19.32 -12.81
N PRO A 93 -19.07 19.00 -13.95
CA PRO A 93 -19.80 18.96 -15.23
C PRO A 93 -20.86 17.85 -15.29
N ILE A 94 -20.64 16.71 -14.63
CA ILE A 94 -21.65 15.63 -14.57
C ILE A 94 -22.91 16.09 -13.84
N LEU A 95 -22.75 16.72 -12.67
CA LEU A 95 -23.87 17.23 -11.87
C LEU A 95 -24.59 18.37 -12.60
N GLU A 96 -23.86 19.26 -13.28
CA GLU A 96 -24.50 20.33 -14.07
C GLU A 96 -25.31 19.81 -15.25
N ILE A 97 -24.79 18.82 -15.98
CA ILE A 97 -25.54 18.17 -17.08
C ILE A 97 -26.79 17.46 -16.53
N ALA A 98 -26.66 16.72 -15.43
CA ALA A 98 -27.78 16.05 -14.78
C ALA A 98 -28.84 17.05 -14.28
N GLY A 99 -28.40 18.14 -13.64
CA GLY A 99 -29.29 19.22 -13.19
C GLY A 99 -29.97 19.95 -14.34
N SER A 100 -29.27 20.17 -15.45
CA SER A 100 -29.88 20.77 -16.64
C SER A 100 -30.97 19.87 -17.25
N LEU A 101 -30.72 18.57 -17.34
CA LEU A 101 -31.71 17.58 -17.81
C LEU A 101 -32.98 17.56 -16.95
N ILE A 102 -32.82 17.52 -15.63
CA ILE A 102 -33.95 17.46 -14.71
C ILE A 102 -34.73 18.77 -14.71
N ARG A 103 -34.04 19.93 -14.68
CA ARG A 103 -34.69 21.25 -14.81
C ARG A 103 -35.53 21.33 -16.07
N TYR A 104 -35.02 20.78 -17.17
CA TYR A 104 -35.76 20.72 -18.40
C TYR A 104 -37.01 19.83 -18.31
N ILE A 105 -36.90 18.63 -17.72
CA ILE A 105 -38.07 17.77 -17.48
C ILE A 105 -39.11 18.51 -16.61
N CYS A 106 -38.67 19.26 -15.58
CA CYS A 106 -39.56 20.07 -14.76
C CYS A 106 -40.28 21.16 -15.57
N ASN A 107 -39.60 21.77 -16.56
CA ASN A 107 -40.23 22.74 -17.48
C ASN A 107 -41.33 22.08 -18.33
N ILE A 108 -41.12 20.85 -18.82
CA ILE A 108 -42.17 20.10 -19.57
C ILE A 108 -43.37 19.80 -18.69
N VAL A 109 -43.13 19.35 -17.45
CA VAL A 109 -44.19 18.99 -16.48
C VAL A 109 -44.95 20.24 -15.99
N GLY A 110 -44.50 21.45 -16.35
CA GLY A 110 -45.20 22.70 -16.09
C GLY A 110 -44.87 23.34 -14.75
N VAL A 111 -43.76 22.97 -14.11
CA VAL A 111 -43.27 23.67 -12.92
C VAL A 111 -42.75 25.04 -13.38
N ARG A 112 -43.43 26.12 -13.01
CA ARG A 112 -43.10 27.48 -13.47
C ARG A 112 -42.16 28.24 -12.53
N ASP A 113 -42.20 27.94 -11.24
CA ASP A 113 -41.36 28.59 -10.23
C ASP A 113 -39.90 28.12 -10.30
N ASP A 114 -38.96 29.05 -10.47
CA ASP A 114 -37.53 28.76 -10.62
C ASP A 114 -36.88 28.24 -9.33
N ILE A 115 -37.37 28.70 -8.18
CA ILE A 115 -36.87 28.26 -6.86
C ILE A 115 -37.33 26.82 -6.61
N GLY A 116 -38.64 26.56 -6.73
CA GLY A 116 -39.22 25.22 -6.62
C GLY A 116 -38.63 24.23 -7.62
N LYS A 117 -38.38 24.64 -8.88
CA LYS A 117 -37.68 23.83 -9.88
C LYS A 117 -36.28 23.42 -9.42
N THR A 118 -35.53 24.36 -8.87
CA THR A 118 -34.16 24.10 -8.40
C THR A 118 -34.16 23.15 -7.21
N LEU A 119 -35.03 23.39 -6.22
CA LEU A 119 -35.16 22.52 -5.05
C LEU A 119 -35.56 21.09 -5.44
N LEU A 120 -36.55 20.96 -6.34
CA LEU A 120 -36.99 19.66 -6.86
C LEU A 120 -35.86 18.95 -7.62
N THR A 121 -35.11 19.70 -8.43
CA THR A 121 -33.96 19.15 -9.18
C THR A 121 -32.90 18.58 -8.25
N LEU A 122 -32.47 19.37 -7.25
CA LEU A 122 -31.48 18.93 -6.27
C LEU A 122 -31.96 17.70 -5.49
N ALA A 123 -33.23 17.69 -5.07
CA ALA A 123 -33.83 16.56 -4.38
C ALA A 123 -33.86 15.29 -5.23
N ILE A 124 -34.19 15.39 -6.53
CA ILE A 124 -34.17 14.26 -7.46
C ILE A 124 -32.74 13.74 -7.66
N ILE A 125 -31.75 14.62 -7.86
CA ILE A 125 -30.35 14.20 -8.04
C ILE A 125 -29.84 13.46 -6.82
N VAL A 126 -30.02 14.05 -5.63
CA VAL A 126 -29.63 13.43 -4.36
C VAL A 126 -30.31 12.06 -4.22
N SER A 127 -31.62 11.97 -4.48
CA SER A 127 -32.35 10.71 -4.41
C SER A 127 -31.85 9.68 -5.42
N MET A 128 -31.49 10.09 -6.64
CA MET A 128 -30.91 9.21 -7.66
C MET A 128 -29.54 8.68 -7.22
N ILE A 129 -28.68 9.54 -6.68
CA ILE A 129 -27.35 9.15 -6.16
C ILE A 129 -27.49 8.10 -5.05
N TRP A 130 -28.35 8.34 -4.06
CA TRP A 130 -28.57 7.39 -2.97
C TRP A 130 -29.31 6.12 -3.43
N GLY A 131 -30.21 6.22 -4.40
CA GLY A 131 -30.85 5.06 -5.03
C GLY A 131 -29.83 4.15 -5.73
N LEU A 132 -28.89 4.74 -6.48
CA LEU A 132 -27.77 4.00 -7.09
C LEU A 132 -26.86 3.38 -6.02
N TYR A 133 -26.59 4.11 -4.92
CA TYR A 133 -25.83 3.61 -3.78
C TYR A 133 -26.42 2.31 -3.21
N VAL A 134 -27.74 2.28 -3.01
CA VAL A 134 -28.46 1.13 -2.44
C VAL A 134 -28.60 -0.02 -3.46
N ALA A 135 -28.93 0.28 -4.71
CA ALA A 135 -29.32 -0.73 -5.70
C ALA A 135 -28.16 -1.58 -6.23
N LYS A 136 -26.99 -0.99 -6.53
CA LYS A 136 -25.90 -1.70 -7.22
C LYS A 136 -24.47 -1.36 -6.77
N LEU A 137 -24.27 -0.31 -5.96
CA LEU A 137 -22.91 0.12 -5.58
C LEU A 137 -22.30 -0.58 -4.35
N LYS A 138 -23.05 -1.36 -3.56
CA LYS A 138 -22.46 -2.16 -2.47
C LYS A 138 -21.50 -3.26 -2.96
N GLN A 139 -21.63 -3.71 -4.21
CA GLN A 139 -20.84 -4.83 -4.75
C GLN A 139 -19.81 -4.44 -5.82
N MET A 140 -19.96 -3.31 -6.52
CA MET A 140 -19.22 -3.09 -7.78
C MET A 140 -18.03 -2.13 -7.76
N LEU A 141 -17.85 -1.21 -6.79
CA LEU A 141 -17.12 0.04 -7.10
C LEU A 141 -16.30 0.74 -5.98
N PRO A 142 -15.47 0.09 -5.14
CA PRO A 142 -14.38 0.83 -4.50
C PRO A 142 -13.35 1.28 -5.56
N ASN A 143 -13.05 2.58 -5.64
CA ASN A 143 -11.98 3.19 -6.47
C ASN A 143 -12.15 3.19 -8.00
N SER A 144 -13.32 2.84 -8.51
CA SER A 144 -13.62 2.71 -9.95
C SER A 144 -14.02 4.00 -10.67
N PHE A 145 -14.04 5.14 -9.98
CA PHE A 145 -14.19 6.46 -10.62
C PHE A 145 -12.88 7.24 -10.65
N ILE A 146 -11.78 6.66 -10.15
CA ILE A 146 -10.48 7.34 -10.08
C ILE A 146 -9.72 7.08 -11.38
N LEU A 147 -9.88 7.99 -12.34
CA LEU A 147 -9.12 8.00 -13.58
C LEU A 147 -7.65 8.41 -13.31
N PRO A 148 -6.67 7.89 -14.08
CA PRO A 148 -5.31 8.39 -14.00
C PRO A 148 -5.26 9.89 -14.32
N LEU A 149 -4.39 10.64 -13.63
CA LEU A 149 -4.39 12.11 -13.68
C LEU A 149 -4.44 12.69 -15.10
N LYS A 150 -3.62 12.15 -16.03
CA LYS A 150 -3.59 12.60 -17.42
C LYS A 150 -4.94 12.40 -18.13
N PHE A 151 -5.53 11.21 -18.03
CA PHE A 151 -6.84 10.91 -18.62
C PHE A 151 -7.95 11.71 -17.96
N ASN A 152 -7.89 11.88 -16.64
CA ASN A 152 -8.89 12.63 -15.89
C ASN A 152 -8.94 14.10 -16.30
N CYS A 153 -7.78 14.76 -16.45
CA CYS A 153 -7.72 16.16 -16.89
C CYS A 153 -8.26 16.34 -18.31
N ILE A 154 -7.89 15.46 -19.25
CA ILE A 154 -8.39 15.51 -20.62
C ILE A 154 -9.91 15.29 -20.65
N TYR A 155 -10.39 14.26 -19.95
CA TYR A 155 -11.80 13.92 -19.89
C TYR A 155 -12.63 15.04 -19.24
N ALA A 156 -12.16 15.59 -18.12
CA ALA A 156 -12.77 16.74 -17.47
C ALA A 156 -12.81 17.98 -18.37
N MET A 157 -11.73 18.27 -19.10
CA MET A 157 -11.69 19.37 -20.06
C MET A 157 -12.74 19.18 -21.16
N LEU A 158 -12.86 17.97 -21.72
CA LEU A 158 -13.88 17.65 -22.71
C LEU A 158 -15.30 17.80 -22.15
N LEU A 159 -15.56 17.28 -20.95
CA LEU A 159 -16.85 17.44 -20.28
C LEU A 159 -17.19 18.91 -20.00
N PHE A 160 -16.20 19.71 -19.60
CA PHE A 160 -16.40 21.14 -19.37
C PHE A 160 -16.80 21.86 -20.67
N VAL A 161 -16.10 21.59 -21.78
CA VAL A 161 -16.45 22.13 -23.10
C VAL A 161 -17.86 21.69 -23.51
N ILE A 162 -18.20 20.41 -23.32
CA ILE A 162 -19.55 19.89 -23.61
C ILE A 162 -20.59 20.61 -22.74
N THR A 163 -20.32 20.85 -21.46
CA THR A 163 -21.25 21.52 -20.54
C THR A 163 -21.49 22.98 -20.95
N VAL A 164 -20.43 23.69 -21.37
CA VAL A 164 -20.54 25.06 -21.89
C VAL A 164 -21.36 25.09 -23.18
N LEU A 165 -21.08 24.18 -24.12
CA LEU A 165 -21.85 24.06 -25.36
C LEU A 165 -23.31 23.72 -25.09
N TYR A 166 -23.57 22.76 -24.19
CA TYR A 166 -24.90 22.37 -23.78
C TYR A 166 -25.69 23.56 -23.21
N SER A 167 -25.06 24.33 -22.33
CA SER A 167 -25.64 25.53 -21.72
C SER A 167 -25.90 26.63 -22.76
N PHE A 168 -24.98 26.81 -23.71
CA PHE A 168 -25.13 27.75 -24.81
C PHE A 168 -26.31 27.37 -25.70
N PHE A 169 -26.41 26.12 -26.16
CA PHE A 169 -27.51 25.67 -27.01
C PHE A 169 -28.86 25.73 -26.30
N THR A 170 -28.90 25.40 -25.00
CA THR A 170 -30.11 25.56 -24.18
C THR A 170 -30.57 27.02 -24.19
N SER A 171 -29.66 27.95 -23.87
CA SER A 171 -29.95 29.39 -23.83
C SER A 171 -30.32 29.96 -25.22
N PHE A 172 -29.66 29.46 -26.27
CA PHE A 172 -29.90 29.87 -27.64
C PHE A 172 -31.28 29.44 -28.12
N ILE A 173 -31.66 28.19 -27.86
CA ILE A 173 -32.96 27.65 -28.25
C ILE A 173 -34.10 28.39 -27.54
N GLU A 174 -33.97 28.60 -26.22
CA GLU A 174 -35.00 29.30 -25.42
C GLU A 174 -35.22 30.76 -25.84
N LYS A 175 -34.17 31.47 -26.28
CA LYS A 175 -34.27 32.88 -26.66
C LYS A 175 -34.76 33.11 -28.09
N ASN A 176 -34.41 32.21 -29.01
CA ASN A 176 -34.62 32.45 -30.45
C ASN A 176 -35.83 31.71 -31.03
N TYR A 177 -36.35 30.68 -30.35
CA TYR A 177 -37.44 29.86 -30.86
C TYR A 177 -38.59 29.75 -29.87
N THR A 178 -39.81 29.63 -30.40
CA THR A 178 -41.04 29.42 -29.62
C THR A 178 -41.90 28.33 -30.26
N GLY A 179 -42.93 27.86 -29.55
CA GLY A 179 -43.88 26.87 -30.06
C GLY A 179 -43.23 25.49 -30.34
N HIS A 180 -43.61 24.85 -31.46
CA HIS A 180 -43.17 23.49 -31.78
C HIS A 180 -41.66 23.34 -31.98
N ILE A 181 -40.99 24.38 -32.52
CA ILE A 181 -39.53 24.34 -32.77
C ILE A 181 -38.77 24.34 -31.44
N LEU A 182 -39.21 25.14 -30.46
CA LEU A 182 -38.67 25.13 -29.10
C LEU A 182 -38.79 23.73 -28.49
N TRP A 183 -39.97 23.12 -28.58
CA TRP A 183 -40.23 21.79 -28.03
C TRP A 183 -39.33 20.71 -28.67
N LEU A 184 -39.19 20.72 -30.00
CA LEU A 184 -38.30 19.80 -30.72
C LEU A 184 -36.82 19.99 -30.33
N GLY A 185 -36.33 21.23 -30.31
CA GLY A 185 -34.95 21.52 -29.95
C GLY A 185 -34.62 21.09 -28.53
N GLN A 186 -35.56 21.26 -27.62
CA GLN A 186 -35.37 20.86 -26.24
C GLN A 186 -35.44 19.33 -26.03
N ILE A 187 -36.27 18.59 -26.77
CA ILE A 187 -36.23 17.11 -26.78
C ILE A 187 -34.87 16.60 -27.24
N LEU A 188 -34.30 17.19 -28.30
CA LEU A 188 -32.97 16.82 -28.79
C LEU A 188 -31.88 17.07 -27.74
N LEU A 189 -31.97 18.18 -26.98
CA LEU A 189 -31.06 18.45 -25.87
C LEU A 189 -31.18 17.43 -24.74
N VAL A 190 -32.39 16.93 -24.43
CA VAL A 190 -32.54 15.84 -23.44
C VAL A 190 -31.88 14.57 -23.91
N LEU A 191 -32.19 14.14 -25.13
CA LEU A 191 -31.61 12.93 -25.69
C LEU A 191 -30.08 13.03 -25.73
N GLY A 192 -29.55 14.17 -26.16
CA GLY A 192 -28.12 14.47 -26.14
C GLY A 192 -27.52 14.38 -24.74
N GLY A 193 -28.14 15.01 -23.73
CA GLY A 193 -27.66 14.97 -22.36
C GLY A 193 -27.70 13.56 -21.74
N ILE A 194 -28.75 12.77 -22.01
CA ILE A 194 -28.82 11.37 -21.58
C ILE A 194 -27.68 10.55 -22.21
N ILE A 195 -27.42 10.74 -23.51
CA ILE A 195 -26.32 10.07 -24.21
C ILE A 195 -24.96 10.48 -23.61
N ILE A 196 -24.76 11.77 -23.29
CA ILE A 196 -23.53 12.27 -22.68
C ILE A 196 -23.34 11.66 -21.27
N LEU A 197 -24.38 11.61 -20.44
CA LEU A 197 -24.28 11.00 -19.11
C LEU A 197 -24.02 9.49 -19.21
N TYR A 198 -24.73 8.78 -20.07
CA TYR A 198 -24.53 7.34 -20.26
C TYR A 198 -23.11 7.02 -20.77
N SER A 199 -22.65 7.73 -21.81
CA SER A 199 -21.29 7.56 -22.34
C SER A 199 -20.22 7.93 -21.30
N SER A 200 -20.49 8.92 -20.46
CA SER A 200 -19.61 9.31 -19.36
C SER A 200 -19.41 8.18 -18.34
N PHE A 201 -20.51 7.59 -17.85
CA PHE A 201 -20.45 6.44 -16.96
C PHE A 201 -19.79 5.23 -17.64
N PHE A 202 -20.07 5.00 -18.93
CA PHE A 202 -19.47 3.91 -19.70
C PHE A 202 -17.94 4.06 -19.87
N ILE A 203 -17.46 5.26 -20.22
CA ILE A 203 -16.01 5.54 -20.38
C ILE A 203 -15.29 5.32 -19.06
N ILE A 204 -15.82 5.87 -17.96
CA ILE A 204 -15.22 5.70 -16.64
C ILE A 204 -15.18 4.21 -16.26
N TYR A 205 -16.28 3.48 -16.46
CA TYR A 205 -16.33 2.04 -16.21
C TYR A 205 -15.32 1.26 -17.06
N TYR A 206 -15.28 1.51 -18.38
CA TYR A 206 -14.40 0.83 -19.32
C TYR A 206 -12.92 1.03 -18.99
N ILE A 207 -12.51 2.28 -18.71
CA ILE A 207 -11.12 2.57 -18.34
C ILE A 207 -10.74 1.85 -17.04
N ASN A 208 -11.63 1.83 -16.04
CA ASN A 208 -11.34 1.16 -14.77
C ASN A 208 -11.34 -0.37 -14.91
N ALA A 209 -12.26 -0.95 -15.69
CA ALA A 209 -12.26 -2.37 -16.01
C ALA A 209 -10.98 -2.79 -16.76
N LYS A 210 -10.56 -1.99 -17.74
CA LYS A 210 -9.30 -2.23 -18.48
C LYS A 210 -8.09 -2.17 -17.56
N ARG A 211 -8.01 -1.16 -16.69
CA ARG A 211 -6.91 -1.06 -15.71
C ARG A 211 -6.85 -2.24 -14.75
N ARG A 212 -8.02 -2.74 -14.32
CA ARG A 212 -8.09 -3.93 -13.47
C ARG A 212 -7.53 -5.15 -14.21
N SER A 213 -7.95 -5.34 -15.45
CA SER A 213 -7.43 -6.42 -16.32
C SER A 213 -5.93 -6.30 -16.56
N ASP A 214 -5.43 -5.10 -16.87
CA ASP A 214 -3.99 -4.85 -17.08
C ASP A 214 -3.17 -5.13 -15.81
N TYR A 215 -3.71 -4.80 -14.63
CA TYR A 215 -3.08 -5.10 -13.34
C TYR A 215 -3.07 -6.61 -13.04
N GLU A 216 -4.20 -7.29 -13.23
CA GLU A 216 -4.31 -8.74 -13.07
C GLU A 216 -3.33 -9.47 -14.00
N ARG A 217 -3.19 -8.99 -15.25
CA ARG A 217 -2.21 -9.50 -16.21
C ARG A 217 -0.77 -9.27 -15.76
N PHE A 218 -0.43 -8.05 -15.30
CA PHE A 218 0.91 -7.75 -14.79
C PHE A 218 1.29 -8.64 -13.59
N VAL A 219 0.38 -8.83 -12.64
CA VAL A 219 0.59 -9.71 -11.48
C VAL A 219 0.79 -11.16 -11.94
N THR A 220 -0.01 -11.62 -12.90
CA THR A 220 0.10 -12.97 -13.47
C THR A 220 1.44 -13.18 -14.18
N GLU A 221 1.89 -12.22 -15.00
CA GLU A 221 3.19 -12.29 -15.68
C GLU A 221 4.35 -12.34 -14.69
N LYS A 222 4.29 -11.55 -13.60
CA LYS A 222 5.29 -11.61 -12.52
C LYS A 222 5.29 -12.95 -11.80
N TYR A 223 4.11 -13.53 -11.56
CA TYR A 223 3.99 -14.84 -10.93
C TYR A 223 4.59 -15.95 -11.82
N ILE A 224 4.32 -15.93 -13.12
CA ILE A 224 4.91 -16.87 -14.09
C ILE A 224 6.43 -16.77 -14.10
N GLU A 225 6.99 -15.56 -14.09
CA GLU A 225 8.44 -15.36 -14.07
C GLU A 225 9.07 -15.90 -12.77
N GLN A 226 8.44 -15.69 -11.61
CA GLN A 226 8.89 -16.26 -10.35
C GLN A 226 8.85 -17.80 -10.38
N GLN A 227 7.80 -18.40 -10.93
CA GLN A 227 7.71 -19.84 -11.09
C GLN A 227 8.80 -20.38 -12.01
N ARG A 228 9.13 -19.67 -13.10
CA ARG A 228 10.20 -20.03 -14.01
C ARG A 228 11.56 -20.05 -13.29
N ILE A 229 11.89 -18.98 -12.56
CA ILE A 229 13.15 -18.89 -11.79
C ILE A 229 13.22 -20.03 -10.75
N TYR A 230 12.12 -20.30 -10.05
CA TYR A 230 12.04 -21.41 -9.10
C TYR A 230 12.27 -22.77 -9.78
N PHE A 231 11.69 -22.98 -10.95
CA PHE A 231 11.88 -24.21 -11.72
C PHE A 231 13.34 -24.36 -12.21
N GLU A 232 13.98 -23.28 -12.67
CA GLU A 232 15.40 -23.28 -13.02
C GLU A 232 16.28 -23.65 -11.82
N GLN A 233 16.00 -23.10 -10.63
CA GLN A 233 16.70 -23.48 -9.39
C GLN A 233 16.48 -24.94 -8.99
N LEU A 234 15.26 -25.45 -9.20
CA LEU A 234 14.94 -26.85 -8.93
C LEU A 234 15.71 -27.79 -9.86
N LEU A 235 15.82 -27.43 -11.15
CA LEU A 235 16.62 -28.18 -12.12
C LEU A 235 18.11 -28.18 -11.75
N GLU A 236 18.67 -27.04 -11.33
CA GLU A 236 20.08 -26.98 -10.91
C GLU A 236 20.31 -27.85 -9.67
N LYS A 237 19.41 -27.80 -8.68
CA LYS A 237 19.48 -28.70 -7.52
C LYS A 237 19.35 -30.17 -7.88
N GLU A 238 18.50 -30.52 -8.84
CA GLU A 238 18.35 -31.89 -9.32
C GLU A 238 19.64 -32.39 -9.98
N LYS A 239 20.27 -31.52 -10.78
CA LYS A 239 21.58 -31.77 -11.39
C LYS A 239 22.69 -31.93 -10.35
N GLU A 240 22.79 -31.04 -9.37
CA GLU A 240 23.74 -31.15 -8.24
C GLU A 240 23.52 -32.46 -7.47
N THR A 241 22.26 -32.81 -7.19
CA THR A 241 21.91 -34.06 -6.49
C THR A 241 22.29 -35.29 -7.31
N ARG A 242 22.07 -35.25 -8.64
CA ARG A 242 22.46 -36.33 -9.55
C ARG A 242 23.97 -36.50 -9.60
N GLN A 243 24.72 -35.40 -9.66
CA GLN A 243 26.18 -35.41 -9.63
C GLN A 243 26.69 -35.98 -8.30
N TYR A 244 26.18 -35.47 -7.18
CA TYR A 244 26.51 -35.99 -5.85
C TYR A 244 26.26 -37.50 -5.73
N ARG A 245 25.11 -37.98 -6.20
CA ARG A 245 24.78 -39.42 -6.21
C ARG A 245 25.75 -40.23 -7.08
N HIS A 246 26.09 -39.72 -8.26
CA HIS A 246 27.04 -40.37 -9.17
C HIS A 246 28.42 -40.51 -8.52
N ASP A 247 28.92 -39.42 -7.93
CA ASP A 247 30.23 -39.39 -7.27
C ASP A 247 30.26 -40.31 -6.04
N THR A 248 29.17 -40.32 -5.27
CA THR A 248 28.99 -41.25 -4.14
C THR A 248 29.04 -42.72 -4.60
N ILE A 249 28.35 -43.07 -5.69
CA ILE A 249 28.38 -44.43 -6.25
C ILE A 249 29.80 -44.80 -6.69
N ALA A 250 30.50 -43.91 -7.40
CA ALA A 250 31.87 -44.16 -7.84
C ALA A 250 32.82 -44.39 -6.66
N GLN A 251 32.71 -43.59 -5.60
CA GLN A 251 33.48 -43.76 -4.37
C GLN A 251 33.19 -45.10 -3.68
N LEU A 252 31.92 -45.52 -3.61
CA LEU A 252 31.54 -46.82 -3.03
C LEU A 252 32.08 -47.99 -3.86
N VAL A 253 32.04 -47.90 -5.19
CA VAL A 253 32.62 -48.92 -6.09
C VAL A 253 34.14 -49.01 -5.87
N GLN A 254 34.83 -47.88 -5.71
CA GLN A 254 36.27 -47.85 -5.43
C GLN A 254 36.61 -48.54 -4.10
N ILE A 255 35.81 -48.29 -3.05
CA ILE A 255 35.97 -48.97 -1.75
C ILE A 255 35.77 -50.49 -1.91
N GLN A 256 34.72 -50.90 -2.62
CA GLN A 256 34.45 -52.31 -2.88
C GLN A 256 35.61 -52.99 -3.61
N TYR A 257 36.17 -52.35 -4.64
CA TYR A 257 37.32 -52.85 -5.38
C TYR A 257 38.53 -53.13 -4.47
N TYR A 258 38.90 -52.18 -3.60
CA TYR A 258 40.02 -52.36 -2.68
C TYR A 258 39.77 -53.50 -1.68
N LEU A 259 38.53 -53.67 -1.22
CA LEU A 259 38.16 -54.75 -0.30
C LEU A 259 38.24 -56.12 -0.97
N GLU A 260 37.77 -56.25 -2.22
CA GLU A 260 37.82 -57.50 -3.00
C GLU A 260 39.27 -57.94 -3.30
N HIS A 261 40.19 -56.99 -3.45
CA HIS A 261 41.62 -57.26 -3.68
C HIS A 261 42.44 -57.38 -2.38
N GLN A 262 41.79 -57.42 -1.21
CA GLN A 262 42.42 -57.50 0.11
C GLN A 262 43.38 -56.32 0.43
N GLU A 263 43.23 -55.19 -0.27
CA GLU A 263 44.01 -53.96 -0.06
C GLU A 263 43.44 -53.11 1.11
N ILE A 264 43.37 -53.70 2.29
CA ILE A 264 42.68 -53.12 3.45
C ILE A 264 43.29 -51.79 3.90
N HIS A 265 44.61 -51.62 3.79
CA HIS A 265 45.29 -50.37 4.13
C HIS A 265 44.89 -49.23 3.18
N THR A 266 44.81 -49.51 1.87
CA THR A 266 44.40 -48.54 0.84
C THR A 266 42.94 -48.13 1.02
N ALA A 267 42.04 -49.12 1.23
CA ALA A 267 40.63 -48.86 1.52
C ALA A 267 40.46 -47.96 2.75
N ARG A 268 41.17 -48.26 3.85
CA ARG A 268 41.11 -47.48 5.09
C ARG A 268 41.60 -46.04 4.90
N SER A 269 42.64 -45.83 4.10
CA SER A 269 43.16 -44.49 3.79
C SER A 269 42.14 -43.69 2.97
N PHE A 270 41.60 -44.28 1.90
CA PHE A 270 40.61 -43.64 1.03
C PHE A 270 39.32 -43.27 1.78
N THR A 271 38.80 -44.17 2.62
CA THR A 271 37.63 -43.86 3.46
C THR A 271 37.93 -42.76 4.47
N ARG A 272 39.17 -42.68 4.99
CA ARG A 272 39.57 -41.61 5.91
C ARG A 272 39.62 -40.25 5.22
N GLU A 273 40.16 -40.17 4.00
CA GLU A 273 40.15 -38.95 3.18
C GLU A 273 38.72 -38.49 2.86
N MET A 274 37.84 -39.41 2.46
CA MET A 274 36.42 -39.09 2.24
C MET A 274 35.74 -38.56 3.52
N LEU A 275 35.98 -39.20 4.67
CA LEU A 275 35.43 -38.74 5.95
C LEU A 275 36.01 -37.39 6.36
N ASP A 276 37.28 -37.12 6.09
CA ASP A 276 37.92 -35.84 6.36
C ASP A 276 37.36 -34.72 5.47
N GLU A 277 37.05 -34.98 4.20
CA GLU A 277 36.32 -34.03 3.33
C GLU A 277 34.92 -33.72 3.86
N ILE A 278 34.14 -34.76 4.21
CA ILE A 278 32.77 -34.60 4.73
C ILE A 278 32.80 -33.86 6.09
N THR A 279 33.74 -34.20 6.97
CA THR A 279 33.87 -33.55 8.28
C THR A 279 34.43 -32.14 8.18
N ASN A 280 35.27 -31.81 7.19
CA ASN A 280 35.71 -30.43 6.95
C ASN A 280 34.55 -29.54 6.46
N ILE A 281 33.64 -30.07 5.64
CA ILE A 281 32.39 -29.38 5.28
C ILE A 281 31.51 -29.15 6.52
N SER A 282 31.41 -30.16 7.40
CA SER A 282 30.67 -30.05 8.67
C SER A 282 31.32 -29.08 9.67
N ARG A 283 32.64 -29.04 9.80
CA ARG A 283 33.39 -28.12 10.70
C ARG A 283 33.32 -26.66 10.28
N GLN A 284 33.08 -26.37 9.00
CA GLN A 284 32.88 -25.00 8.52
C GLN A 284 31.52 -24.43 8.93
N ASN A 285 30.54 -25.31 9.19
CA ASN A 285 29.19 -24.93 9.60
C ASN A 285 29.04 -24.89 11.12
N ILE A 286 28.56 -23.75 11.61
CA ILE A 286 28.18 -23.54 13.01
C ILE A 286 26.89 -24.32 13.25
N ASP A 287 26.93 -25.25 14.21
CA ASP A 287 25.76 -25.99 14.67
C ASP A 287 25.60 -25.79 16.18
N ILE A 288 24.54 -25.08 16.57
CA ILE A 288 24.13 -24.88 17.96
C ILE A 288 22.84 -25.63 18.30
N GLY A 289 22.33 -26.51 17.43
CA GLY A 289 21.16 -27.36 17.67
C GLY A 289 19.80 -26.81 17.20
N ASN A 290 19.75 -25.61 16.58
CA ASN A 290 18.54 -25.07 15.97
C ASN A 290 18.79 -24.70 14.49
N GLU A 291 18.05 -25.33 13.58
CA GLU A 291 18.25 -25.18 12.14
C GLU A 291 18.15 -23.73 11.66
N ILE A 292 17.16 -22.96 12.15
CA ILE A 292 16.95 -21.56 11.75
C ILE A 292 18.14 -20.69 12.18
N VAL A 293 18.58 -20.83 13.44
CA VAL A 293 19.71 -20.05 13.94
C VAL A 293 21.02 -20.48 13.28
N ASN A 294 21.20 -21.79 13.03
CA ASN A 294 22.35 -22.33 12.29
C ASN A 294 22.43 -21.74 10.88
N THR A 295 21.32 -21.73 10.13
CA THR A 295 21.28 -21.13 8.79
C THR A 295 21.71 -19.67 8.83
N MET A 296 21.19 -18.88 9.78
CA MET A 296 21.51 -17.46 9.89
C MET A 296 22.97 -17.22 10.28
N LEU A 297 23.47 -17.94 11.28
CA LEU A 297 24.88 -17.84 11.71
C LEU A 297 25.82 -18.17 10.55
N ASN A 298 25.56 -19.25 9.81
CA ASN A 298 26.40 -19.63 8.68
C ASN A 298 26.31 -18.65 7.52
N TYR A 299 25.11 -18.15 7.21
CA TYR A 299 24.92 -17.18 6.13
C TYR A 299 25.67 -15.86 6.40
N TYR A 300 25.49 -15.27 7.59
CA TYR A 300 26.04 -13.95 7.90
C TYR A 300 27.53 -13.98 8.26
N LEU A 301 28.03 -15.07 8.87
CA LEU A 301 29.41 -15.13 9.35
C LEU A 301 30.37 -15.78 8.35
N ALA A 302 29.89 -16.52 7.34
CA ALA A 302 30.74 -17.12 6.32
C ALA A 302 31.66 -16.12 5.59
N PRO A 303 31.18 -14.93 5.14
CA PRO A 303 32.04 -13.93 4.50
C PRO A 303 33.15 -13.41 5.42
N LEU A 304 32.86 -13.28 6.71
CA LEU A 304 33.82 -12.79 7.71
C LEU A 304 34.86 -13.86 8.07
N LYS A 305 34.47 -15.14 8.15
CA LYS A 305 35.40 -16.27 8.31
C LYS A 305 36.42 -16.32 7.17
N ALA A 306 35.99 -16.11 5.92
CA ALA A 306 36.87 -16.08 4.76
C ALA A 306 37.89 -14.93 4.82
N ARG A 307 37.53 -13.80 5.45
CA ARG A 307 38.38 -12.61 5.65
C ARG A 307 39.17 -12.60 6.96
N LYS A 308 39.16 -13.71 7.72
CA LYS A 308 39.91 -13.93 8.98
C LYS A 308 39.57 -12.98 10.14
N TYR A 309 38.36 -12.45 10.20
CA TYR A 309 37.89 -11.71 11.39
C TYR A 309 37.83 -12.63 12.62
N LYS A 310 38.03 -12.07 13.83
CA LYS A 310 37.89 -12.82 15.07
C LYS A 310 36.41 -13.03 15.40
N ILE A 311 35.93 -14.26 15.25
CA ILE A 311 34.55 -14.64 15.55
C ILE A 311 34.56 -15.73 16.61
N ASN A 312 33.83 -15.49 17.69
CA ASN A 312 33.70 -16.44 18.79
C ASN A 312 32.21 -16.67 19.07
N ILE A 313 31.82 -17.93 19.12
CA ILE A 313 30.43 -18.33 19.30
C ILE A 313 30.39 -19.32 20.44
N LYS A 314 29.65 -18.98 21.48
CA LYS A 314 29.42 -19.84 22.63
C LYS A 314 27.93 -20.02 22.79
N GLY A 315 27.47 -21.26 22.67
CA GLY A 315 26.06 -21.50 22.88
C GLY A 315 25.60 -22.87 22.49
N PHE A 316 24.44 -23.23 23.02
CA PHE A 316 23.76 -24.48 22.72
C PHE A 316 22.25 -24.29 22.86
N MET A 317 21.50 -24.92 21.96
CA MET A 317 20.07 -24.75 21.81
C MET A 317 19.43 -26.08 21.41
N LYS A 318 19.01 -26.89 22.40
CA LYS A 318 18.46 -28.25 22.19
C LYS A 318 16.94 -28.36 22.30
N GLU A 319 16.30 -27.35 22.89
CA GLU A 319 14.89 -27.42 23.27
C GLU A 319 14.00 -26.73 22.23
N GLU A 320 12.81 -27.28 22.00
CA GLU A 320 11.78 -26.65 21.18
C GLU A 320 11.28 -25.37 21.87
N LEU A 321 11.55 -24.21 21.26
CA LEU A 321 11.02 -22.94 21.74
C LEU A 321 9.58 -22.73 21.27
N GLN A 322 8.75 -22.11 22.13
CA GLN A 322 7.45 -21.56 21.72
C GLN A 322 7.56 -20.24 20.93
N VAL A 323 8.73 -19.94 20.37
CA VAL A 323 8.94 -18.78 19.48
C VAL A 323 8.74 -19.21 18.05
N SER A 324 7.95 -18.45 17.27
CA SER A 324 7.77 -18.77 15.86
C SER A 324 9.09 -18.69 15.09
N GLY A 325 9.34 -19.63 14.19
CA GLY A 325 10.56 -19.65 13.39
C GLY A 325 10.77 -18.36 12.57
N ARG A 326 9.67 -17.69 12.19
CA ARG A 326 9.72 -16.38 11.51
C ARG A 326 10.24 -15.28 12.42
N ASP A 327 9.72 -15.15 13.64
CA ASP A 327 10.17 -14.09 14.56
C ASP A 327 11.61 -14.34 15.02
N LEU A 328 11.98 -15.62 15.25
CA LEU A 328 13.36 -16.00 15.54
C LEU A 328 14.31 -15.61 14.41
N CYS A 329 13.93 -15.88 13.16
CA CYS A 329 14.67 -15.45 11.98
C CYS A 329 14.83 -13.92 11.92
N ILE A 330 13.77 -13.15 12.17
CA ILE A 330 13.83 -11.68 12.17
C ILE A 330 14.81 -11.18 13.24
N ILE A 331 14.75 -11.72 14.46
CA ILE A 331 15.61 -11.28 15.56
C ILE A 331 17.07 -11.59 15.24
N VAL A 332 17.37 -12.86 14.93
CA VAL A 332 18.74 -13.33 14.70
C VAL A 332 19.37 -12.65 13.47
N SER A 333 18.65 -12.55 12.34
CA SER A 333 19.18 -11.92 11.12
C SER A 333 19.51 -10.45 11.32
N ASN A 334 18.66 -9.70 12.03
CA ASN A 334 18.93 -8.27 12.28
C ASN A 334 20.09 -8.08 13.27
N LEU A 335 20.22 -8.92 14.31
CA LEU A 335 21.36 -8.85 15.23
C LEU A 335 22.68 -9.14 14.52
N LEU A 336 22.73 -10.22 13.73
CA LEU A 336 23.93 -10.61 12.98
C LEU A 336 24.27 -9.61 11.90
N LYS A 337 23.29 -9.15 11.12
CA LYS A 337 23.49 -8.13 10.09
C LYS A 337 24.12 -6.87 10.66
N ASN A 338 23.59 -6.36 11.79
CA ASN A 338 24.14 -5.18 12.45
C ASN A 338 25.61 -5.39 12.88
N ALA A 339 25.93 -6.56 13.43
CA ALA A 339 27.29 -6.87 13.85
C ALA A 339 28.26 -6.99 12.66
N VAL A 340 27.83 -7.65 11.58
CA VAL A 340 28.61 -7.79 10.34
C VAL A 340 28.87 -6.42 9.70
N GLU A 341 27.83 -5.61 9.51
CA GLU A 341 27.95 -4.28 8.89
C GLU A 341 28.88 -3.35 9.68
N ALA A 342 28.84 -3.43 11.02
CA ALA A 342 29.69 -2.63 11.88
C ALA A 342 31.17 -3.05 11.82
N VAL A 343 31.43 -4.35 11.65
CA VAL A 343 32.80 -4.89 11.61
C VAL A 343 33.42 -4.77 10.21
N GLU A 344 32.62 -4.87 9.15
CA GLU A 344 33.09 -4.80 7.75
C GLU A 344 33.73 -3.45 7.37
N VAL A 345 33.38 -2.37 8.07
CA VAL A 345 33.95 -1.04 7.85
C VAL A 345 35.26 -0.80 8.63
N MET A 346 35.73 -1.79 9.38
CA MET A 346 36.95 -1.70 10.19
C MET A 346 38.07 -2.57 9.61
N ASN A 347 39.28 -2.40 10.14
CA ASN A 347 40.40 -3.27 9.79
C ASN A 347 40.15 -4.69 10.32
N PRO A 348 40.41 -5.75 9.52
CA PRO A 348 40.19 -7.14 9.93
C PRO A 348 40.89 -7.56 11.23
N ASP A 349 42.06 -6.96 11.53
CA ASP A 349 42.85 -7.28 12.72
C ASP A 349 42.30 -6.65 14.02
N GLU A 350 41.44 -5.63 13.90
CA GLU A 350 40.82 -4.87 15.00
C GLU A 350 39.33 -5.24 15.19
N GLY A 351 38.72 -5.90 14.20
CA GLY A 351 37.34 -6.35 14.18
C GLY A 351 37.10 -7.67 14.92
N PHE A 352 36.11 -7.70 15.81
CA PHE A 352 35.65 -8.93 16.46
C PHE A 352 34.13 -8.99 16.59
N ILE A 353 33.61 -10.22 16.62
CA ILE A 353 32.22 -10.53 16.96
C ILE A 353 32.21 -11.67 17.98
N ASP A 354 31.66 -11.42 19.16
CA ASP A 354 31.36 -12.44 20.17
C ASP A 354 29.84 -12.67 20.23
N ILE A 355 29.43 -13.92 20.13
CA ILE A 355 28.03 -14.33 20.16
C ILE A 355 27.83 -15.33 21.29
N GLU A 356 26.88 -15.02 22.17
CA GLU A 356 26.43 -15.92 23.24
C GLU A 356 24.97 -16.30 23.00
N ILE A 357 24.66 -17.60 22.97
CA ILE A 357 23.30 -18.10 22.76
C ILE A 357 23.00 -19.20 23.78
N TYR A 358 21.90 -19.04 24.53
CA TYR A 358 21.46 -20.04 25.49
C TYR A 358 19.94 -20.20 25.43
N SER A 359 19.48 -21.45 25.47
CA SER A 359 18.07 -21.78 25.72
C SER A 359 17.95 -22.62 26.99
N ARG A 360 17.00 -22.28 27.86
CA ARG A 360 16.66 -23.10 29.02
C ARG A 360 15.16 -23.02 29.29
N GLN A 361 14.49 -24.16 29.24
CA GLN A 361 13.05 -24.32 29.45
C GLN A 361 12.25 -23.33 28.58
N THR A 362 11.68 -22.32 29.22
CA THR A 362 10.78 -21.32 28.65
C THR A 362 11.51 -20.01 28.34
N THR A 363 12.83 -20.03 28.18
CA THR A 363 13.61 -18.80 28.00
C THR A 363 14.69 -18.99 26.97
N TRP A 364 14.73 -18.06 26.01
CA TRP A 364 15.80 -17.94 25.03
C TRP A 364 16.53 -16.63 25.22
N TYR A 365 17.85 -16.70 25.13
CA TYR A 365 18.73 -15.56 25.24
C TYR A 365 19.76 -15.57 24.13
N MET A 366 19.98 -14.38 23.56
CA MET A 366 21.07 -14.13 22.63
C MET A 366 21.71 -12.79 22.93
N LYS A 367 23.03 -12.80 23.02
CA LYS A 367 23.86 -11.60 23.12
C LYS A 367 24.85 -11.56 21.97
N VAL A 368 24.92 -10.41 21.32
CA VAL A 368 25.88 -10.13 20.26
C VAL A 368 26.69 -8.91 20.68
N ILE A 369 28.00 -9.10 20.75
CA ILE A 369 28.98 -8.07 21.05
C ILE A 369 29.85 -7.93 19.80
N ASN A 370 30.06 -6.70 19.33
CA ASN A 370 30.96 -6.45 18.22
C ASN A 370 31.72 -5.14 18.41
N SER A 371 32.93 -5.06 17.87
CA SER A 371 33.62 -3.78 17.76
C SER A 371 32.91 -2.85 16.76
N THR A 372 32.97 -1.56 17.02
CA THR A 372 32.37 -0.52 16.19
C THR A 372 33.19 0.77 16.25
N SER A 373 33.28 1.47 15.11
CA SER A 373 33.84 2.82 15.05
C SER A 373 32.84 3.92 15.45
N ASN A 374 31.57 3.57 15.67
CA ASN A 374 30.50 4.51 15.99
C ASN A 374 30.42 4.80 17.50
N GLN A 375 30.33 6.09 17.85
CA GLN A 375 30.21 6.57 19.24
C GLN A 375 28.76 6.85 19.67
N GLN A 376 27.77 6.69 18.78
CA GLN A 376 26.35 6.89 19.08
C GLN A 376 25.52 5.69 18.64
N ILE A 377 24.47 5.38 19.41
CA ILE A 377 23.40 4.44 19.02
C ILE A 377 22.53 5.15 17.97
N SER A 378 23.08 5.39 16.80
CA SER A 378 22.34 5.93 15.67
C SER A 378 21.84 4.77 14.81
N ALA A 379 20.60 4.88 14.35
CA ALA A 379 20.10 4.07 13.25
C ALA A 379 21.02 4.29 12.05
N THR A 380 21.89 3.32 11.79
CA THR A 380 22.60 3.04 10.53
C THR A 380 23.28 4.23 9.83
N THR A 381 24.60 4.24 9.81
CA THR A 381 25.44 5.10 8.97
C THR A 381 25.48 4.60 7.52
N LYS A 382 24.54 5.03 6.66
CA LYS A 382 24.71 5.04 5.18
C LYS A 382 23.69 5.97 4.49
N ALA A 383 24.14 6.59 3.40
CA ALA A 383 23.42 7.59 2.59
C ALA A 383 22.38 6.98 1.65
N ASP A 384 21.46 6.16 2.18
CA ASP A 384 20.32 5.64 1.41
C ASP A 384 19.05 5.66 2.28
N THR A 385 18.30 6.74 2.13
CA THR A 385 17.18 7.13 3.00
C THR A 385 15.89 6.32 2.82
N GLU A 386 15.83 5.39 1.86
CA GLU A 386 14.58 4.66 1.57
C GLU A 386 14.43 3.30 2.26
N ASN A 387 15.52 2.66 2.74
CA ASN A 387 15.43 1.26 3.18
C ASN A 387 15.86 0.94 4.63
N HIS A 388 16.62 1.78 5.34
CA HIS A 388 17.28 1.33 6.57
C HIS A 388 17.17 2.27 7.77
N GLY A 389 16.11 2.06 8.57
CA GLY A 389 16.01 2.43 9.98
C GLY A 389 15.20 1.43 10.81
N PHE A 390 14.86 0.27 10.23
CA PHE A 390 13.87 -0.66 10.77
C PHE A 390 14.45 -1.84 11.56
N GLY A 391 15.77 -2.09 11.52
CA GLY A 391 16.35 -3.31 12.09
C GLY A 391 16.11 -3.46 13.60
N LEU A 392 16.49 -2.45 14.39
CA LEU A 392 16.28 -2.44 15.84
C LEU A 392 14.80 -2.34 16.23
N SER A 393 13.98 -1.65 15.43
CA SER A 393 12.53 -1.56 15.67
C SER A 393 11.79 -2.86 15.32
N ASN A 394 12.26 -3.61 14.34
CA ASN A 394 11.77 -4.95 14.00
C ASN A 394 12.15 -5.97 15.07
N ILE A 395 13.36 -5.89 15.62
CA ILE A 395 13.75 -6.70 16.78
C ILE A 395 12.83 -6.37 17.95
N ARG A 396 12.71 -5.10 18.33
CA ARG A 396 11.84 -4.66 19.44
C ARG A 396 10.40 -5.14 19.29
N ARG A 397 9.79 -4.95 18.11
CA ARG A 397 8.42 -5.42 17.81
C ARG A 397 8.28 -6.93 17.92
N SER A 398 9.30 -7.68 17.50
CA SER A 398 9.26 -9.15 17.56
C SER A 398 9.42 -9.64 19.00
N VAL A 399 10.28 -8.99 19.78
CA VAL A 399 10.51 -9.28 21.21
C VAL A 399 9.29 -8.96 22.07
N GLU A 400 8.62 -7.84 21.81
CA GLU A 400 7.40 -7.42 22.54
C GLU A 400 6.25 -8.44 22.47
N LYS A 401 6.17 -9.24 21.40
CA LYS A 401 5.14 -10.31 21.25
C LYS A 401 5.27 -11.43 22.29
N TYR A 402 6.46 -11.62 22.82
CA TYR A 402 6.80 -12.72 23.73
C TYR A 402 7.16 -12.20 25.13
N GLU A 403 6.68 -11.00 25.49
CA GLU A 403 6.99 -10.32 26.76
C GLU A 403 8.50 -10.29 27.09
N GLY A 404 9.32 -10.23 26.04
CA GLY A 404 10.77 -10.28 26.13
C GLY A 404 11.40 -8.93 26.42
N LEU A 405 12.72 -8.93 26.63
CA LEU A 405 13.52 -7.74 26.85
C LEU A 405 14.56 -7.59 25.73
N PHE A 406 14.67 -6.38 25.19
CA PHE A 406 15.70 -6.01 24.23
C PHE A 406 16.50 -4.83 24.77
N HIS A 407 17.80 -5.03 24.98
CA HIS A 407 18.73 -4.02 25.48
C HIS A 407 19.88 -3.83 24.50
N THR A 408 20.32 -2.57 24.33
CA THR A 408 21.47 -2.21 23.50
C THR A 408 22.32 -1.20 24.23
N ASN A 409 23.64 -1.34 24.13
CA ASN A 409 24.60 -0.44 24.74
C ASN A 409 25.79 -0.21 23.79
N ILE A 410 26.35 1.00 23.82
CA ILE A 410 27.63 1.33 23.16
C ILE A 410 28.54 1.96 24.19
N LYS A 411 29.72 1.37 24.36
CA LYS A 411 30.75 1.93 25.23
C LYS A 411 32.13 1.54 24.71
N ASP A 412 33.06 2.49 24.74
CA ASP A 412 34.48 2.26 24.46
C ASP A 412 34.75 1.52 23.12
N GLY A 413 34.02 1.87 22.06
CA GLY A 413 34.17 1.25 20.73
C GLY A 413 33.56 -0.16 20.60
N VAL A 414 32.73 -0.57 21.56
CA VAL A 414 32.05 -1.87 21.58
C VAL A 414 30.54 -1.65 21.60
N PHE A 415 29.84 -2.27 20.64
CA PHE A 415 28.39 -2.37 20.61
C PHE A 415 27.96 -3.70 21.23
N THR A 416 26.94 -3.67 22.08
CA THR A 416 26.33 -4.84 22.70
C THR A 416 24.82 -4.81 22.46
N ALA A 417 24.26 -5.90 21.95
CA ALA A 417 22.83 -6.14 21.89
C ALA A 417 22.46 -7.43 22.60
N GLU A 418 21.47 -7.36 23.48
CA GLU A 418 20.98 -8.47 24.30
C GLU A 418 19.48 -8.64 24.10
N VAL A 419 19.06 -9.84 23.74
CA VAL A 419 17.65 -10.21 23.61
C VAL A 419 17.35 -11.35 24.57
N TRP A 420 16.26 -11.17 25.31
CA TRP A 420 15.65 -12.17 26.18
C TRP A 420 14.22 -12.40 25.70
N LEU A 421 13.85 -13.65 25.42
CA LEU A 421 12.48 -14.04 25.09
C LEU A 421 11.96 -14.99 26.16
N ARG A 422 10.73 -14.75 26.61
CA ARG A 422 10.01 -15.66 27.49
C ARG A 422 9.07 -16.48 26.59
N ALA A 423 9.39 -17.75 26.41
CA ALA A 423 8.73 -18.66 25.48
C ALA A 423 7.89 -19.69 26.24
#